data_AF-A0A1H8XWI6-F1
#
_entry.id   AF-A0A1H8XWI6-F1
#
_cell.length_a   1.000
_cell.length_b   1.000
_cell.length_c   1.000
_cell.angle_alpha   90.00
_cell.angle_beta   90.00
_cell.angle_gamma   90.00
#
_symmetry.space_group_name_H-M   'P 1'
#
loop_
_entity.id
_entity.type
_entity.pdbx_description
1 polymer ?
#
loop_
_entity_poly.entity_id
_entity_poly.type
_entity_poly.pdbx_seq_one_letter_code
_entity_poly.pdbx_strand_id
1 'polypeptide(L)' 'MRSYVNIPKTINCRFCKTCGARPVIELAPEGLYVVKCPNDDGHYQTRMGLIDIDDWNRNNTVNVVPETEFDHQYLVK' A
#
# COMPACT_ATOMS: atom_id res chain seq x y z
N MET A 1 11.37 19.98 1.23
CA MET A 1 10.21 19.46 0.47
C MET A 1 10.51 18.02 0.09
N ARG A 2 9.70 17.05 0.51
CA ARG A 2 9.77 15.71 -0.07
C ARG A 2 9.12 15.80 -1.45
N SER A 3 9.91 15.63 -2.51
CA SER A 3 9.40 15.69 -3.88
C SER A 3 8.81 14.33 -4.23
N TYR A 4 7.48 14.23 -4.14
CA TYR A 4 6.75 13.08 -4.64
C TYR A 4 5.80 13.49 -5.77
N VAL A 5 5.55 12.55 -6.68
CA VAL A 5 4.60 12.68 -7.77
C VAL A 5 3.29 12.04 -7.33
N ASN A 6 2.21 12.81 -7.43
CA ASN A 6 0.87 12.29 -7.19
C ASN A 6 0.44 11.38 -8.35
N ILE A 7 -0.14 10.23 -8.03
CA ILE A 7 -0.67 9.31 -9.04
C ILE A 7 -2.06 9.81 -9.49
N PRO A 8 -2.29 10.02 -10.80
CA PRO A 8 -3.58 10.47 -11.31
C PRO A 8 -4.74 9.61 -10.80
N LYS A 9 -5.90 10.25 -10.55
CA LYS A 9 -7.10 9.57 -10.02
C LYS A 9 -7.64 8.46 -10.93
N THR A 10 -7.32 8.53 -12.23
CA THR A 10 -7.70 7.55 -13.25
C THR A 10 -6.95 6.23 -13.13
N ILE A 11 -5.79 6.20 -12.47
CA ILE A 11 -5.08 4.95 -12.18
C ILE A 11 -5.72 4.29 -10.96
N ASN A 12 -5.99 2.99 -11.05
CA ASN A 12 -6.56 2.24 -9.94
C ASN A 12 -5.49 1.93 -8.88
N CYS A 13 -5.55 2.66 -7.77
CA CYS A 13 -4.71 2.44 -6.61
C CYS A 13 -5.61 2.19 -5.39
N ARG A 14 -5.39 1.07 -4.69
CA ARG A 14 -5.94 0.85 -3.35
C ARG A 14 -5.42 1.91 -2.40
N PHE A 15 -6.23 2.24 -1.41
CA PHE A 15 -5.82 3.10 -0.31
C PHE A 15 -4.89 2.34 0.63
N CYS A 16 -3.99 3.04 1.29
CA CYS A 16 -3.14 2.47 2.32
C CYS A 16 -4.01 1.78 3.38
N LYS A 17 -3.76 0.49 3.65
CA LYS A 17 -4.57 -0.28 4.61
C LYS A 17 -4.49 0.24 6.04
N THR A 18 -3.43 0.97 6.39
CA THR A 18 -3.20 1.49 7.75
C THR A 18 -3.84 2.85 7.98
N CYS A 19 -3.81 3.76 7.00
CA CYS A 19 -4.26 5.15 7.19
C CYS A 19 -5.22 5.68 6.12
N GLY A 20 -5.57 4.88 5.11
CA GLY A 20 -6.49 5.28 4.04
C GLY A 20 -5.91 6.26 3.02
N ALA A 21 -4.62 6.64 3.12
CA ALA A 21 -4.00 7.55 2.16
C ALA A 21 -3.83 6.90 0.76
N ARG A 22 -3.96 7.70 -0.30
CA ARG A 22 -3.63 7.26 -1.66
C ARG A 22 -2.10 7.24 -1.82
N PRO A 23 -1.49 6.23 -2.48
CA PRO A 23 -0.04 6.19 -2.65
C PRO A 23 0.48 7.37 -3.48
N VAL A 24 1.77 7.62 -3.31
CA VAL A 24 2.56 8.56 -4.11
C VAL A 24 3.78 7.85 -4.68
N ILE A 25 4.36 8.42 -5.74
CA ILE A 25 5.64 7.99 -6.29
C ILE A 25 6.72 8.90 -5.72
N GLU A 26 7.70 8.34 -5.01
CA GLU A 26 8.83 9.11 -4.46
C GLU A 26 10.14 8.65 -5.12
N LEU A 27 11.07 9.61 -5.29
CA LEU A 27 12.43 9.32 -5.73
C LEU A 27 13.17 8.58 -4.61
N ALA A 28 13.72 7.43 -4.94
CA ALA A 28 14.55 6.61 -4.07
C ALA A 28 16.04 6.78 -4.44
N PRO A 29 16.98 6.25 -3.63
CA PRO A 29 18.39 6.26 -3.97
C PRO A 29 18.70 5.75 -5.38
N GLU A 30 19.83 6.20 -5.93
CA GLU A 30 20.32 5.78 -7.25
C GLU A 30 19.41 6.15 -8.43
N GLY A 31 18.54 7.16 -8.25
CA GLY A 31 17.63 7.61 -9.32
C GLY A 31 16.46 6.65 -9.57
N LEU A 32 16.22 5.72 -8.64
CA LEU A 32 15.11 4.78 -8.71
C LEU A 32 13.82 5.41 -8.17
N TYR A 33 12.71 4.70 -8.35
CA TYR A 33 11.40 5.12 -7.83
C TYR A 33 10.78 4.05 -6.95
N VAL A 34 9.95 4.50 -6.01
CA VAL A 34 9.09 3.65 -5.17
C VAL A 34 7.66 4.17 -5.18
N VAL A 35 6.70 3.26 -5.06
CA VAL A 35 5.31 3.61 -4.73
C VAL A 35 5.15 3.40 -3.23
N LYS A 36 4.72 4.42 -2.49
CA LYS A 36 4.66 4.36 -1.02
C LYS A 36 3.50 5.15 -0.42
N CYS A 37 3.25 4.92 0.86
CA CYS A 37 2.37 5.75 1.67
C CYS A 37 2.98 7.16 1.83
N PRO A 38 2.21 8.25 1.61
CA PRO A 38 2.72 9.60 1.79
C PRO A 38 2.84 10.04 3.27
N ASN A 39 2.11 9.37 4.16
CA ASN A 39 1.98 9.80 5.55
C ASN A 39 3.02 9.16 6.47
N ASP A 40 3.49 7.94 6.15
CA ASP A 40 4.42 7.18 6.98
C ASP A 40 5.22 6.18 6.13
N ASP A 41 6.55 6.23 6.26
CA ASP A 41 7.49 5.36 5.54
C ASP A 41 7.47 3.91 6.08
N GLY A 42 6.96 3.70 7.30
CA GLY A 42 6.78 2.42 7.96
C GLY A 42 5.50 1.67 7.60
N HIS A 43 4.59 2.27 6.82
CA HIS A 43 3.41 1.56 6.33
C HIS A 43 3.79 0.53 5.26
N TYR A 44 3.64 0.88 3.99
CA TYR A 44 4.04 0.02 2.90
C TYR A 44 4.71 0.87 1.83
N GLN A 45 5.69 0.27 1.18
CA GLN A 45 6.36 0.79 -0.01
C GLN A 45 6.75 -0.39 -0.89
N THR A 46 6.66 -0.21 -2.19
CA THR A 46 7.09 -1.23 -3.16
C THR A 46 8.61 -1.33 -3.18
N ARG A 47 9.11 -2.38 -3.83
CA ARG A 47 10.54 -2.48 -4.12
C ARG A 47 11.02 -1.29 -4.96
N MET A 48 12.20 -0.79 -4.65
CA MET A 48 12.87 0.27 -5.43
C MET A 48 13.16 -0.18 -6.86
N GLY A 49 12.94 0.73 -7.81
CA GLY A 49 13.31 0.60 -9.21
C GLY A 49 12.14 0.32 -10.16
N LEU A 50 10.98 -0.05 -9.63
CA LEU A 50 9.75 -0.18 -10.41
C LEU A 50 8.62 0.63 -9.75
N ILE A 51 7.89 1.38 -10.57
CA ILE A 51 6.59 1.92 -10.17
C ILE A 51 5.58 0.77 -10.23
N ASP A 52 5.48 -0.01 -9.14
CA ASP A 52 4.67 -1.22 -9.07
C ASP A 52 3.31 -0.98 -8.39
N ILE A 53 2.33 -0.53 -9.17
CA ILE A 53 0.97 -0.28 -8.64
C ILE A 53 0.27 -1.58 -8.24
N ASP A 54 0.56 -2.70 -8.90
CA ASP A 54 -0.09 -3.99 -8.62
C ASP A 54 0.43 -4.61 -7.32
N ASP A 55 1.74 -4.52 -7.04
CA ASP A 55 2.32 -4.86 -5.75
C ASP A 55 1.76 -3.98 -4.62
N TRP A 56 1.65 -2.67 -4.84
CA TRP A 56 0.96 -1.77 -3.90
C TRP A 56 -0.47 -2.23 -3.62
N ASN A 57 -1.23 -2.51 -4.66
CA ASN A 57 -2.63 -2.91 -4.56
C ASN A 57 -2.80 -4.23 -3.81
N ARG A 58 -1.96 -5.24 -4.09
CA ARG A 58 -1.98 -6.53 -3.40
C ARG A 58 -1.70 -6.38 -1.91
N ASN A 59 -0.69 -5.60 -1.54
CA ASN A 59 -0.26 -5.45 -0.14
C ASN A 59 -1.16 -4.53 0.70
N ASN A 60 -2.00 -3.71 0.04
CA ASN A 60 -3.00 -2.85 0.66
C ASN A 60 -4.44 -3.32 0.42
N THR A 61 -4.64 -4.55 -0.05
CA THR A 61 -5.97 -5.15 -0.08
C THR A 61 -6.31 -5.63 1.33
N VAL A 62 -7.39 -5.08 1.90
CA VAL A 62 -7.98 -5.60 3.14
C VAL A 62 -8.87 -6.77 2.74
N ASN A 63 -8.44 -7.99 3.05
CA ASN A 63 -9.30 -9.16 2.93
C ASN A 63 -10.35 -9.06 4.04
N VAL A 64 -11.54 -8.57 3.70
CA VAL A 64 -12.70 -8.71 4.58
C VAL A 64 -13.07 -10.18 4.50
N VAL A 65 -12.64 -10.97 5.48
CA VAL A 65 -13.19 -12.32 5.68
C VAL A 65 -14.60 -12.11 6.20
N PRO A 66 -15.64 -12.58 5.50
CA PRO A 66 -17.00 -12.52 6.04
C PRO A 66 -17.02 -13.15 7.43
N GLU A 67 -17.74 -12.55 8.39
CA GLU A 67 -17.84 -13.08 9.77
C GLU A 67 -18.29 -14.56 9.80
N THR A 68 -18.98 -15.00 8.75
CA THR A 68 -19.44 -16.38 8.56
C THR A 68 -18.34 -17.42 8.35
N GLU A 69 -17.09 -17.01 8.10
CA GLU A 69 -15.93 -17.92 7.92
C GLU A 69 -14.94 -17.88 9.10
N PHE A 70 -15.24 -17.13 10.17
CA PHE A 70 -14.46 -17.20 11.41
C PHE A 70 -14.85 -18.45 12.20
N ASP A 71 -14.11 -19.54 11.97
CA ASP A 71 -14.26 -20.76 12.75
C ASP A 71 -13.73 -20.53 14.19
N HIS A 72 -14.64 -20.47 15.17
CA HIS A 72 -14.35 -20.21 16.59
C HIS A 72 -13.51 -21.31 17.28
N GLN A 73 -13.05 -22.32 16.54
CA GLN A 73 -12.39 -23.50 17.09
C GLN A 73 -11.00 -23.25 17.71
N TYR A 74 -10.44 -22.04 17.58
CA TYR A 74 -9.13 -21.66 18.13
C TYR A 74 -9.18 -20.77 19.39
N LEU A 75 -10.36 -20.46 19.92
CA LEU A 75 -10.50 -19.59 21.12
C LEU A 75 -10.67 -20.36 22.44
N VAL A 76 -10.27 -21.62 22.52
CA VAL A 76 -10.24 -22.38 23.78
C VAL A 76 -8.84 -22.91 24.05
N LYS A 77 -8.04 -22.14 24.79
CA LYS A 77 -7.06 -22.63 25.77
C LYS A 77 -6.94 -21.64 26.92
#